data_AF-A0A7C6F1Y5-F1
#
_entry.id   AF-A0A7C6F1Y5-F1
#
_cell.length_a   1.000
_cell.length_b   1.000
_cell.length_c   1.000
_cell.angle_alpha   90.00
_cell.angle_beta   90.00
_cell.angle_gamma   90.00
#
_symmetry.space_group_name_H-M   'P 1'
#
loop_
_entity.id
_entity.type
_entity.pdbx_description
1 polymer ?
#
loop_
_entity_poly.entity_id
_entity_poly.type
_entity_poly.pdbx_seq_one_letter_code
_entity_poly.pdbx_strand_id
1 'polypeptide(L)'
;MSHHMPSPVRLQDAFLRLGASQRAANDEPAPSGNVPPEAAPAHREQLADNGPKFRAGLEVDQFGPAPIVSQLLEAVLPILTGCLRQVRQKVPEGVRVIGLIAPEKGHGCTTTTLLLAYRLAKEGRSVLVIDASPDRQLADSLSLDIESGWEQTMMRRRPLREVIIHSHGDGFDVLPGQASA
;
A
#
# COMPACT_ATOMS: atom_id res chain seq x y z
N MET A 1 33.52 -7.25 -25.71
CA MET A 1 33.03 -6.58 -24.49
C MET A 1 31.52 -6.73 -24.47
N SER A 2 31.01 -7.73 -23.75
CA SER A 2 29.60 -8.09 -23.80
C SER A 2 28.84 -7.36 -22.69
N HIS A 3 27.97 -6.44 -23.07
CA HIS A 3 27.09 -5.73 -22.14
C HIS A 3 26.02 -6.69 -21.60
N HIS A 4 26.05 -6.93 -20.29
CA HIS A 4 25.00 -7.64 -19.58
C HIS A 4 23.85 -6.65 -19.30
N MET A 5 22.76 -6.73 -20.07
CA MET A 5 21.53 -6.02 -19.72
C MET A 5 20.85 -6.74 -18.55
N PRO A 6 20.44 -6.03 -17.47
CA PRO A 6 19.66 -6.63 -16.41
C PRO A 6 18.29 -7.07 -16.96
N SER A 7 17.95 -8.34 -16.73
CA SER A 7 16.67 -8.93 -17.11
C SER A 7 15.50 -8.21 -16.42
N PRO A 8 14.35 -8.00 -17.10
CA PRO A 8 13.19 -7.35 -16.50
C PRO A 8 12.67 -8.18 -15.32
N VAL A 9 12.69 -7.59 -14.13
CA VAL A 9 12.09 -8.17 -12.93
C VAL A 9 10.59 -8.21 -13.12
N ARG A 10 10.02 -9.41 -13.18
CA ARG A 10 8.57 -9.56 -13.28
C ARG A 10 7.95 -9.16 -11.94
N LEU A 11 6.89 -8.36 -11.96
CA LEU A 11 6.22 -7.83 -10.76
C LEU A 11 5.92 -8.91 -9.71
N GLN A 12 5.54 -10.12 -10.13
CA GLN A 12 5.31 -11.25 -9.22
C GLN A 12 6.54 -11.68 -8.41
N ASP A 13 7.75 -11.46 -8.91
CA ASP A 13 8.99 -11.88 -8.28
C ASP A 13 9.49 -10.82 -7.29
N ALA A 14 9.13 -9.55 -7.51
CA ALA A 14 9.41 -8.46 -6.58
C ALA A 14 8.61 -8.58 -5.27
N PHE A 15 7.33 -9.00 -5.37
CA PHE A 15 6.46 -9.18 -4.20
C PHE A 15 6.95 -10.26 -3.23
N LEU A 16 7.62 -11.30 -3.71
CA LEU A 16 8.07 -12.43 -2.88
C LEU A 16 9.37 -12.13 -2.10
N ARG A 17 10.21 -11.22 -2.58
CA ARG A 17 11.53 -10.94 -1.96
C ARG A 17 11.45 -10.17 -0.64
N LEU A 18 10.35 -9.44 -0.41
CA LEU A 18 10.12 -8.70 0.83
C LEU A 18 9.80 -9.61 2.03
N GLY A 19 9.36 -10.86 1.80
CA GLY A 19 9.09 -11.83 2.87
C GLY A 19 10.25 -12.78 3.21
N ALA A 20 11.22 -12.96 2.30
CA ALA A 20 12.27 -13.97 2.44
C ALA A 20 13.56 -13.45 3.12
N SER A 21 13.79 -12.13 3.14
CA SER A 21 15.08 -11.57 3.61
C SER A 21 15.25 -11.48 5.13
N GLN A 22 14.30 -11.99 5.94
CA GLN A 22 14.46 -12.06 7.41
C GLN A 22 14.70 -13.49 7.95
N ARG A 23 14.93 -14.51 7.10
CA ARG A 23 15.14 -15.90 7.58
C ARG A 23 16.52 -16.50 7.32
N ALA A 24 17.49 -15.76 6.77
CA ALA A 24 18.77 -16.32 6.33
C ALA A 24 20.00 -15.78 7.09
N ALA A 25 19.84 -15.34 8.33
CA ALA A 25 20.96 -14.93 9.18
C ALA A 25 20.71 -15.39 10.62
N ASN A 26 20.92 -16.68 10.88
CA ASN A 26 21.32 -17.26 12.16
C ASN A 26 21.31 -18.80 12.02
N ASP A 27 22.39 -19.36 11.47
CA ASP A 27 22.69 -20.78 11.61
C ASP A 27 24.19 -20.91 11.93
N GLU A 28 24.52 -20.81 13.22
CA GLU A 28 25.76 -21.34 13.79
C GLU A 28 25.36 -22.31 14.91
N PRO A 29 25.85 -23.57 14.94
CA PRO A 29 25.30 -24.58 15.83
C PRO A 29 25.95 -24.50 17.21
N ALA A 30 25.15 -24.20 18.24
CA ALA A 30 25.54 -24.31 19.64
C ALA A 30 24.96 -25.60 20.27
N PRO A 31 25.63 -26.18 21.29
CA PRO A 31 25.50 -27.58 21.67
C PRO A 31 24.27 -27.88 22.51
N SER A 32 23.83 -29.14 22.39
CA SER A 32 22.72 -29.78 23.10
C SER A 32 22.70 -29.46 24.60
N GLY A 33 21.66 -28.73 25.01
CA GLY A 33 21.27 -28.52 26.40
C GLY A 33 19.75 -28.45 26.49
N ASN A 34 19.16 -29.27 27.36
CA ASN A 34 17.70 -29.34 27.57
C ASN A 34 17.09 -27.95 27.84
N VAL A 35 16.26 -27.46 26.92
CA VAL A 35 15.36 -26.33 27.14
C VAL A 35 13.95 -26.89 27.39
N PRO A 36 13.25 -26.52 28.48
CA PRO A 36 11.86 -26.92 28.70
C PRO A 36 10.96 -26.41 27.57
N PRO A 37 9.82 -27.05 27.27
CA PRO A 37 8.98 -26.66 26.15
C PRO A 37 8.50 -25.22 26.34
N GLU A 38 8.97 -24.34 25.44
CA GLU A 38 8.52 -22.97 25.30
C GLU A 38 7.03 -23.00 24.97
N ALA A 39 6.22 -22.49 25.91
CA ALA A 39 4.79 -22.39 25.76
C ALA A 39 4.48 -21.61 24.49
N ALA A 40 3.76 -22.26 23.56
CA ALA A 40 3.24 -21.62 22.38
C ALA A 40 2.53 -20.31 22.76
N PRO A 41 2.73 -19.19 22.05
CA PRO A 41 1.91 -18.02 22.25
C PRO A 41 0.50 -18.33 21.72
N ALA A 42 -0.33 -18.89 22.60
CA ALA A 42 -1.75 -18.66 22.59
C ALA A 42 -1.95 -17.15 22.70
N HIS A 43 -2.63 -16.58 21.71
CA HIS A 43 -3.40 -15.31 21.70
C HIS A 43 -3.39 -14.74 20.27
N ARG A 44 -3.90 -15.52 19.30
CA ARG A 44 -4.50 -14.90 18.12
C ARG A 44 -5.91 -14.52 18.53
N GLU A 45 -6.05 -13.38 19.20
CA GLU A 45 -7.36 -12.80 19.47
C GLU A 45 -8.07 -12.66 18.13
N GLN A 46 -9.07 -13.51 17.90
CA GLN A 46 -10.12 -13.23 16.94
C GLN A 46 -10.85 -12.00 17.46
N LEU A 47 -10.36 -10.81 17.08
CA LEU A 47 -11.08 -9.56 17.25
C LEU A 47 -12.38 -9.70 16.47
N ALA A 48 -13.44 -10.09 17.18
CA ALA A 48 -14.80 -9.89 16.72
C ALA A 48 -14.95 -8.38 16.42
N ASP A 49 -15.26 -8.08 15.17
CA ASP A 49 -15.35 -6.75 14.57
C ASP A 49 -16.61 -5.98 15.06
N ASN A 50 -16.70 -5.77 16.37
CA ASN A 50 -17.78 -5.02 17.03
C ASN A 50 -17.29 -3.70 17.63
N GLY A 51 -16.04 -3.30 17.35
CA GLY A 51 -15.51 -1.99 17.70
C GLY A 51 -16.14 -0.88 16.84
N PRO A 52 -16.01 0.40 17.25
CA PRO A 52 -16.40 1.51 16.40
C PRO A 52 -15.66 1.41 15.06
N LYS A 53 -16.43 1.34 13.97
CA LYS A 53 -15.86 1.30 12.61
C LYS A 53 -15.00 2.55 12.39
N PHE A 54 -13.79 2.34 11.89
CA PHE A 54 -12.92 3.44 11.50
C PHE A 54 -13.65 4.38 10.51
N ARG A 55 -13.48 5.69 10.69
CA ARG A 55 -14.00 6.72 9.80
C ARG A 55 -12.94 7.77 9.54
N ALA A 56 -12.77 8.13 8.28
CA ALA A 56 -12.02 9.29 7.85
C ALA A 56 -12.59 10.56 8.52
N GLY A 57 -11.73 11.52 8.84
CA GLY A 57 -12.11 12.81 9.41
C GLY A 57 -12.37 13.88 8.34
N LEU A 58 -11.90 13.64 7.11
CA LEU A 58 -12.08 14.50 5.96
C LEU A 58 -12.80 13.74 4.85
N GLU A 59 -13.58 14.43 4.04
CA GLU A 59 -14.38 13.84 2.96
C GLU A 59 -14.39 14.75 1.73
N VAL A 60 -14.45 14.14 0.54
CA VAL A 60 -14.66 14.81 -0.75
C VAL A 60 -15.71 14.05 -1.56
N ASP A 61 -16.40 14.74 -2.47
CA ASP A 61 -17.36 14.10 -3.36
C ASP A 61 -16.66 13.07 -4.27
N GLN A 62 -15.54 13.48 -4.86
CA GLN A 62 -14.69 12.65 -5.71
C GLN A 62 -13.29 13.27 -5.78
N PHE A 63 -12.27 12.45 -6.03
CA PHE A 63 -10.95 12.95 -6.38
C PHE A 63 -10.92 13.51 -7.79
N GLY A 64 -9.97 14.42 -8.05
CA GLY A 64 -9.66 14.93 -9.38
C GLY A 64 -8.42 14.25 -9.96
N PRO A 65 -8.52 13.03 -10.51
CA PRO A 65 -7.36 12.31 -11.02
C PRO A 65 -6.71 13.06 -12.19
N ALA A 66 -5.38 13.12 -12.19
CA ALA A 66 -4.62 13.64 -13.31
C ALA A 66 -4.99 12.92 -14.61
N PRO A 67 -5.00 13.60 -15.78
CA PRO A 67 -5.50 13.03 -17.04
C PRO A 67 -4.88 11.68 -17.41
N ILE A 68 -3.59 11.48 -17.13
CA ILE A 68 -2.90 10.22 -17.40
C ILE A 68 -3.47 9.04 -16.60
N VAL A 69 -3.93 9.27 -15.37
CA VAL A 69 -4.55 8.22 -14.54
C VAL A 69 -5.88 7.80 -15.17
N SER A 70 -6.72 8.76 -15.53
CA SER A 70 -8.02 8.51 -16.18
C SER A 70 -7.85 7.76 -17.51
N GLN A 71 -6.92 8.22 -18.36
CA GLN A 71 -6.63 7.57 -19.64
C GLN A 71 -6.14 6.13 -19.46
N LEU A 72 -5.24 5.89 -18.52
CA LEU A 72 -4.72 4.54 -18.26
C LEU A 72 -5.78 3.63 -17.63
N LEU A 73 -6.63 4.14 -16.74
CA LEU A 73 -7.73 3.36 -16.17
C LEU A 73 -8.61 2.74 -17.26
N GLU A 74 -8.89 3.49 -18.32
CA GLU A 74 -9.66 2.99 -19.47
C GLU A 74 -8.83 2.02 -20.32
N ALA A 75 -7.59 2.39 -20.66
CA ALA A 75 -6.76 1.65 -21.61
C ALA A 75 -6.27 0.30 -21.08
N VAL A 76 -5.94 0.19 -19.78
CA VAL A 76 -5.28 -1.00 -19.21
C VAL A 76 -6.15 -1.83 -18.29
N LEU A 77 -7.45 -1.52 -18.16
CA LEU A 77 -8.35 -2.19 -17.22
C LEU A 77 -8.34 -3.73 -17.29
N PRO A 78 -8.39 -4.37 -18.49
CA PRO A 78 -8.38 -5.83 -18.56
C PRO A 78 -7.06 -6.43 -18.07
N ILE A 79 -5.94 -5.78 -18.40
CA ILE A 79 -4.59 -6.18 -17.99
C ILE A 79 -4.46 -6.05 -16.48
N LEU A 80 -4.84 -4.91 -15.92
CA LEU A 80 -4.79 -4.61 -14.48
C LEU A 80 -5.62 -5.63 -13.68
N THR A 81 -6.82 -5.96 -14.16
CA THR A 81 -7.69 -6.97 -13.55
C THR A 81 -7.03 -8.35 -13.53
N GLY A 82 -6.37 -8.73 -14.63
CA GLY A 82 -5.60 -9.97 -14.71
C GLY A 82 -4.45 -10.02 -13.71
N CYS A 83 -3.68 -8.93 -13.60
CA CYS A 83 -2.58 -8.80 -12.65
C CYS A 83 -3.04 -8.90 -11.20
N LEU A 84 -4.10 -8.16 -10.83
CA LEU A 84 -4.66 -8.19 -9.47
C LEU A 84 -5.13 -9.59 -9.07
N ARG A 85 -5.78 -10.31 -10.00
CA ARG A 85 -6.18 -11.70 -9.77
C ARG A 85 -4.98 -12.60 -9.47
N GLN A 86 -3.89 -12.46 -10.24
CA GLN A 86 -2.67 -13.25 -10.02
C GLN A 86 -1.99 -12.91 -8.70
N VAL A 87 -1.93 -11.62 -8.33
CA VAL A 87 -1.39 -11.19 -7.03
C VAL A 87 -2.19 -11.84 -5.90
N ARG A 88 -3.52 -11.76 -5.94
CA ARG A 88 -4.40 -12.36 -4.92
C ARG A 88 -4.27 -13.87 -4.81
N GLN A 89 -3.98 -14.58 -5.89
CA GLN A 89 -3.76 -16.03 -5.87
C GLN A 89 -2.42 -16.42 -5.22
N LYS A 90 -1.43 -15.52 -5.20
CA LYS A 90 -0.08 -15.77 -4.70
C LYS A 90 0.18 -15.19 -3.32
N VAL A 91 -0.58 -14.16 -2.94
CA VAL A 91 -0.45 -13.51 -1.64
C VAL A 91 -1.16 -14.36 -0.58
N PRO A 92 -0.49 -14.70 0.54
CA PRO A 92 -1.10 -15.48 1.61
C PRO A 92 -2.37 -14.82 2.15
N GLU A 93 -3.32 -15.65 2.56
CA GLU A 93 -4.53 -15.16 3.21
C GLU A 93 -4.19 -14.29 4.43
N GLY A 94 -4.87 -13.14 4.52
CA GLY A 94 -4.70 -12.19 5.62
C GLY A 94 -3.66 -11.10 5.39
N VAL A 95 -2.82 -11.18 4.36
CA VAL A 95 -1.98 -10.04 3.94
C VAL A 95 -2.88 -8.99 3.29
N ARG A 96 -2.85 -7.77 3.84
CA ARG A 96 -3.71 -6.64 3.44
C ARG A 96 -2.94 -5.38 3.05
N VAL A 97 -1.61 -5.45 3.00
CA VAL A 97 -0.74 -4.31 2.71
C VAL A 97 0.13 -4.63 1.51
N ILE A 98 0.16 -3.71 0.56
CA ILE A 98 0.98 -3.77 -0.66
C ILE A 98 1.84 -2.51 -0.70
N GLY A 99 3.15 -2.68 -0.69
CA GLY A 99 4.11 -1.60 -0.93
C GLY A 99 4.49 -1.55 -2.40
N LEU A 100 4.41 -0.37 -3.01
CA LEU A 100 4.93 -0.10 -4.35
C LEU A 100 6.12 0.85 -4.23
N ILE A 101 7.23 0.46 -4.83
CA ILE A 101 8.48 1.22 -4.86
C ILE A 101 9.04 1.20 -6.28
N ALA A 102 9.70 2.28 -6.66
CA ALA A 102 10.42 2.39 -7.92
C ALA A 102 11.86 2.83 -7.65
N PRO A 103 12.83 2.46 -8.51
CA PRO A 103 14.23 2.86 -8.34
C PRO A 103 14.42 4.38 -8.44
N GLU A 104 13.59 5.06 -9.24
CA GLU A 104 13.67 6.51 -9.42
C GLU A 104 12.27 7.11 -9.64
N LYS A 105 12.18 8.44 -9.50
CA LYS A 105 10.96 9.20 -9.83
C LYS A 105 10.58 9.05 -11.30
N GLY A 106 9.28 9.16 -11.59
CA GLY A 106 8.76 9.11 -12.97
C GLY A 106 8.51 7.70 -13.53
N HIS A 107 8.83 6.63 -12.80
CA HIS A 107 8.58 5.24 -13.22
C HIS A 107 7.13 4.77 -13.01
N GLY A 108 6.19 5.69 -12.76
CA GLY A 108 4.76 5.39 -12.68
C GLY A 108 4.29 4.75 -11.36
N CYS A 109 5.09 4.75 -10.30
CA CYS A 109 4.72 4.16 -9.01
C CYS A 109 3.39 4.72 -8.47
N THR A 110 3.28 6.05 -8.34
CA THR A 110 2.06 6.74 -7.92
C THR A 110 0.88 6.43 -8.84
N THR A 111 1.10 6.49 -10.16
CA THR A 111 0.08 6.17 -11.15
C THR A 111 -0.43 4.74 -10.96
N THR A 112 0.45 3.74 -10.89
CA THR A 112 0.07 2.34 -10.68
C THR A 112 -0.66 2.15 -9.35
N THR A 113 -0.23 2.80 -8.27
CA THR A 113 -0.94 2.78 -6.98
C THR A 113 -2.38 3.26 -7.13
N LEU A 114 -2.58 4.40 -7.81
CA LEU A 114 -3.91 4.94 -8.06
C LEU A 114 -4.75 3.99 -8.92
N LEU A 115 -4.21 3.45 -10.00
CA LEU A 115 -4.91 2.48 -10.85
C LEU A 115 -5.42 1.29 -10.03
N LEU A 116 -4.58 0.74 -9.15
CA LEU A 116 -4.97 -0.36 -8.26
C LEU A 116 -6.05 0.06 -7.27
N ALA A 117 -5.92 1.24 -6.66
CA ALA A 117 -6.89 1.75 -5.70
C ALA A 117 -8.28 1.91 -6.32
N TYR A 118 -8.37 2.61 -7.45
CA TYR A 118 -9.60 2.75 -8.23
C TYR A 118 -10.21 1.40 -8.60
N ARG A 119 -9.37 0.45 -9.05
CA ARG A 119 -9.87 -0.87 -9.45
C ARG A 119 -10.40 -1.67 -8.27
N LEU A 120 -9.68 -1.68 -7.15
CA LEU A 120 -10.07 -2.42 -5.95
C LEU A 120 -11.32 -1.81 -5.30
N ALA A 121 -11.42 -0.48 -5.26
CA ALA A 121 -12.60 0.22 -4.78
C ALA A 121 -13.84 -0.08 -5.64
N LYS A 122 -13.69 -0.08 -6.98
CA LYS A 122 -14.75 -0.53 -7.90
C LYS A 122 -15.16 -2.00 -7.72
N GLU A 123 -14.30 -2.85 -7.17
CA GLU A 123 -14.63 -4.22 -6.78
C GLU A 123 -15.29 -4.32 -5.38
N GLY A 124 -15.62 -3.19 -4.75
CA GLY A 124 -16.23 -3.11 -3.42
C GLY A 124 -15.26 -3.40 -2.27
N ARG A 125 -13.95 -3.25 -2.49
CA ARG A 125 -12.95 -3.42 -1.44
C ARG A 125 -12.78 -2.13 -0.66
N SER A 126 -12.64 -2.25 0.66
CA SER A 126 -12.13 -1.15 1.49
C SER A 126 -10.64 -0.99 1.21
N VAL A 127 -10.27 0.20 0.72
CA VAL A 127 -8.92 0.54 0.27
C VAL A 127 -8.49 1.82 0.96
N LEU A 128 -7.27 1.81 1.50
CA LEU A 128 -6.55 2.99 1.97
C LEU A 128 -5.26 3.11 1.15
N VAL A 129 -5.08 4.24 0.49
CA VAL A 129 -3.82 4.62 -0.15
C VAL A 129 -3.01 5.45 0.83
N ILE A 130 -1.77 5.03 1.11
CA ILE A 130 -0.86 5.73 2.01
C ILE A 130 0.25 6.36 1.17
N ASP A 131 0.40 7.67 1.26
CA ASP A 131 1.50 8.39 0.64
C ASP A 131 2.75 8.31 1.53
N ALA A 132 3.65 7.38 1.20
CA ALA A 132 4.95 7.25 1.85
C ALA A 132 6.08 7.86 1.01
N SER A 133 5.74 8.71 0.02
CA SER A 133 6.72 9.44 -0.79
C SER A 133 7.17 10.72 -0.09
N PRO A 134 8.43 11.14 -0.23
CA PRO A 134 8.85 12.47 0.22
C PRO A 134 8.36 13.62 -0.68
N ASP A 135 7.66 13.32 -1.79
CA ASP A 135 7.08 14.33 -2.67
C ASP A 135 5.55 14.35 -2.62
N ARG A 136 4.97 15.35 -3.29
CA ARG A 136 3.52 15.59 -3.30
C ARG A 136 2.79 14.93 -4.47
N GLN A 137 3.44 13.99 -5.17
CA GLN A 137 2.88 13.45 -6.41
C GLN A 137 1.51 12.82 -6.22
N LEU A 138 1.23 12.16 -5.09
CA LEU A 138 -0.08 11.58 -4.85
C LEU A 138 -1.16 12.65 -4.73
N ALA A 139 -0.94 13.65 -3.86
CA ALA A 139 -1.87 14.75 -3.64
C ALA A 139 -2.12 15.53 -4.94
N ASP A 140 -1.06 15.88 -5.66
CA ASP A 140 -1.15 16.58 -6.95
C ASP A 140 -1.91 15.73 -7.99
N SER A 141 -1.66 14.41 -8.03
CA SER A 141 -2.35 13.52 -8.97
C SER A 141 -3.84 13.34 -8.66
N LEU A 142 -4.30 13.74 -7.47
CA LEU A 142 -5.70 13.67 -7.06
C LEU A 142 -6.35 15.06 -6.94
N SER A 143 -5.62 16.12 -7.30
CA SER A 143 -6.04 17.52 -7.14
C SER A 143 -6.43 17.86 -5.70
N LEU A 144 -5.67 17.33 -4.73
CA LEU A 144 -5.92 17.56 -3.31
C LEU A 144 -5.04 18.69 -2.76
N ASP A 145 -5.69 19.63 -2.08
CA ASP A 145 -5.00 20.62 -1.26
C ASP A 145 -4.86 20.08 0.18
N ILE A 146 -3.62 19.84 0.63
CA ILE A 146 -3.36 19.13 1.88
C ILE A 146 -2.85 20.11 2.93
N GLU A 147 -3.64 20.48 3.92
CA GLU A 147 -3.18 21.35 5.01
C GLU A 147 -2.14 20.69 5.92
N SER A 148 -2.29 19.38 6.17
CA SER A 148 -1.42 18.59 7.04
C SER A 148 -1.46 17.13 6.61
N GLY A 149 -0.29 16.54 6.37
CA GLY A 149 -0.17 15.11 6.12
C GLY A 149 0.04 14.28 7.40
N TRP A 150 0.19 12.97 7.22
CA TRP A 150 0.33 12.02 8.33
C TRP A 150 1.61 12.24 9.14
N GLU A 151 2.69 12.66 8.49
CA GLU A 151 3.98 12.91 9.16
C GLU A 151 3.83 14.01 10.23
N GLN A 152 3.27 15.16 9.86
CA GLN A 152 3.03 16.26 10.78
C GLN A 152 2.01 15.89 11.87
N THR A 153 0.97 15.14 11.50
CA THR A 153 -0.06 14.67 12.42
C THR A 153 0.51 13.77 13.51
N MET A 154 1.39 12.82 13.14
CA MET A 154 2.08 11.95 14.09
C MET A 154 3.01 12.74 15.01
N MET A 155 3.79 13.68 14.47
CA MET A 155 4.67 14.54 15.29
C MET A 155 3.89 15.34 16.33
N ARG A 156 2.70 15.82 15.97
CA ARG A 156 1.80 16.57 16.86
C ARG A 156 0.96 15.70 17.79
N ARG A 157 1.15 14.36 17.77
CA ARG A 157 0.38 13.37 18.54
C ARG A 157 -1.13 13.50 18.32
N ARG A 158 -1.53 13.89 17.11
CA ARG A 158 -2.94 13.93 16.70
C ARG A 158 -3.38 12.59 16.10
N PRO A 159 -4.66 12.22 16.22
CA PRO A 159 -5.20 11.03 15.57
C PRO A 159 -5.09 11.07 14.04
N LEU A 160 -4.58 9.99 13.41
CA LEU A 160 -4.44 9.90 11.95
C LEU A 160 -5.76 10.08 11.19
N ARG A 161 -6.89 9.69 11.79
CA ARG A 161 -8.21 9.87 11.16
C ARG A 161 -8.45 11.32 10.74
N GLU A 162 -7.88 12.30 11.44
CA GLU A 162 -8.10 13.73 11.18
C GLU A 162 -7.49 14.22 9.86
N VAL A 163 -6.62 13.43 9.24
CA VAL A 163 -6.00 13.74 7.94
C VAL A 163 -6.30 12.70 6.87
N ILE A 164 -7.05 11.65 7.19
CA ILE A 164 -7.52 10.68 6.19
C ILE A 164 -8.70 11.30 5.45
N ILE A 165 -8.65 11.21 4.13
CA ILE A 165 -9.63 11.78 3.20
C ILE A 165 -10.38 10.62 2.55
N HIS A 166 -11.69 10.54 2.79
CA HIS A 166 -12.58 9.62 2.09
C HIS A 166 -13.11 10.26 0.80
N SER A 167 -13.11 9.52 -0.31
CA SER A 167 -13.84 9.90 -1.52
C SER A 167 -15.11 9.07 -1.68
N HIS A 168 -16.27 9.75 -1.67
CA HIS A 168 -17.58 9.10 -1.84
C HIS A 168 -17.75 8.49 -3.23
N GLY A 169 -17.34 9.22 -4.27
CA GLY A 169 -17.48 8.83 -5.67
C GLY A 169 -16.49 7.74 -6.09
N ASP A 170 -15.30 7.72 -5.49
CA ASP A 170 -14.26 6.75 -5.86
C ASP A 170 -14.24 5.51 -4.95
N GLY A 171 -14.77 5.62 -3.73
CA GLY A 171 -14.94 4.51 -2.81
C GLY A 171 -13.65 4.06 -2.10
N PHE A 172 -12.63 4.91 -2.03
CA PHE A 172 -11.41 4.64 -1.27
C PHE A 172 -10.92 5.86 -0.47
N ASP A 173 -10.06 5.57 0.50
CA ASP A 173 -9.47 6.56 1.41
C ASP A 173 -8.02 6.88 1.02
N VAL A 174 -7.57 8.09 1.33
CA VAL A 174 -6.18 8.53 1.17
C VAL A 174 -5.64 9.05 2.49
N LEU A 175 -4.44 8.60 2.85
CA LEU A 175 -3.61 9.14 3.92
C LEU A 175 -2.43 9.91 3.28
N PRO A 176 -2.51 11.25 3.15
CA PRO A 176 -1.52 12.06 2.47
C PRO A 176 -0.25 12.26 3.32
N GLY A 177 0.91 12.39 2.66
CA GLY A 177 2.22 12.45 3.32
C GLY A 177 2.64 13.87 3.67
N GLN A 178 2.84 14.68 2.64
CA GLN A 178 3.32 16.06 2.75
C GLN A 178 2.20 17.09 2.59
N ALA A 179 2.27 18.18 3.36
CA ALA A 179 1.34 19.31 3.26
C ALA A 179 1.64 20.21 2.05
N SER A 180 0.67 21.02 1.64
CA SER A 180 0.82 22.19 0.79
C SER A 180 1.71 23.22 1.49
N ALA A 181 2.63 23.81 0.72
CA ALA A 181 3.51 24.89 1.19
C ALA A 181 2.76 26.23 1.27
#